data_AF-A0A955G5N5-F1
#
_entry.id   AF-A0A955G5N5-F1
#
_cell.length_a   1.000
_cell.length_b   1.000
_cell.length_c   1.000
_cell.angle_alpha   90.00
_cell.angle_beta   90.00
_cell.angle_gamma   90.00
#
_symmetry.space_group_name_H-M   'P 1'
#
loop_
_entity.id
_entity.type
_entity.pdbx_description
1 polymer ?
#
loop_
_entity_poly.entity_id
_entity_poly.type
_entity_poly.pdbx_seq_one_letter_code
_entity_poly.pdbx_strand_id
1 'polypeptide(L)'
;MTTEEIYKELGIENADAEIKEATLVSIVELANLRLLELVANLVDEQQAAELQQLVRLEDISKWIDENTPEIANAYDAIVRDVIVELQAVKLG
;
A
#
# COMPACT_ATOMS: atom_id res chain seq x y z
N MET A 1 8.64 0.51 -7.38
CA MET A 1 8.47 1.92 -7.84
C MET A 1 9.12 2.84 -6.82
N THR A 2 9.63 4.01 -7.21
CA THR A 2 10.27 4.99 -6.30
C THR A 2 9.28 6.06 -5.82
N THR A 3 9.58 6.74 -4.70
CA THR A 3 8.76 7.84 -4.18
C THR A 3 8.66 9.03 -5.14
N GLU A 4 9.73 9.33 -5.88
CA GLU A 4 9.74 10.38 -6.91
C GLU A 4 8.80 10.08 -8.08
N GLU A 5 8.72 8.81 -8.50
CA GLU A 5 7.76 8.38 -9.53
C GLU A 5 6.32 8.55 -9.04
N ILE A 6 6.03 8.19 -7.78
CA ILE A 6 4.71 8.37 -7.16
C ILE A 6 4.31 9.84 -7.13
N TYR A 7 5.21 10.74 -6.72
CA TYR A 7 4.91 12.17 -6.68
C TYR A 7 4.57 12.73 -8.05
N LYS A 8 5.32 12.30 -9.08
CA LYS A 8 5.11 12.71 -10.45
C LYS A 8 3.78 12.19 -11.01
N GLU A 9 3.45 10.93 -10.74
CA GLU A 9 2.16 10.36 -11.16
C GLU A 9 0.99 11.11 -10.51
N LEU A 10 1.09 11.46 -9.23
CA LEU A 10 0.04 12.17 -8.50
C LEU A 10 -0.02 13.68 -8.77
N GLY A 11 0.91 14.21 -9.57
CA GLY A 11 1.05 15.64 -9.87
C GLY A 11 1.35 16.47 -8.61
N ILE A 12 2.11 15.92 -7.68
CA ILE A 12 2.50 16.56 -6.41
C ILE A 12 4.01 16.76 -6.29
N GLU A 13 4.78 16.63 -7.37
CA GLU A 13 6.24 16.83 -7.34
C GLU A 13 6.68 18.18 -6.76
N ASN A 14 5.83 19.21 -6.87
CA ASN A 14 6.07 20.57 -6.36
C ASN A 14 5.26 20.91 -5.10
N ALA A 15 4.54 19.95 -4.52
CA ALA A 15 3.81 20.16 -3.26
C ALA A 15 4.78 20.23 -2.07
N ASP A 16 4.32 20.83 -0.99
CA ASP A 16 5.07 20.89 0.27
C ASP A 16 5.32 19.50 0.84
N ALA A 17 6.39 19.36 1.63
CA ALA A 17 6.82 18.08 2.19
C ALA A 17 5.73 17.39 3.03
N GLU A 18 4.94 18.17 3.79
CA GLU A 18 3.84 17.65 4.60
C GLU A 18 2.75 16.99 3.73
N ILE A 19 2.41 17.59 2.58
CA ILE A 19 1.43 17.01 1.64
C ILE A 19 1.98 15.72 1.02
N LYS A 20 3.27 15.72 0.65
CA LYS A 20 3.94 14.52 0.10
C LYS A 20 3.95 13.38 1.10
N GLU A 21 4.32 13.66 2.35
CA GLU A 21 4.37 12.67 3.43
C GLU A 21 2.98 12.15 3.77
N ALA A 22 1.99 13.04 3.97
CA ALA A 22 0.61 12.64 4.23
C ALA A 22 0.04 11.77 3.09
N THR A 23 0.35 12.11 1.84
CA THR A 23 -0.08 11.32 0.67
C THR A 23 0.55 9.93 0.67
N LEU A 24 1.85 9.81 0.97
CA LEU A 24 2.51 8.50 1.05
C LEU A 24 1.92 7.63 2.18
N VAL A 25 1.66 8.23 3.34
CA VAL A 25 1.02 7.52 4.47
C VAL A 25 -0.34 6.98 4.04
N SER A 26 -1.19 7.80 3.42
CA SER A 26 -2.51 7.35 2.93
C SER A 26 -2.40 6.24 1.89
N ILE A 27 -1.42 6.29 0.97
CA ILE A 27 -1.21 5.22 -0.02
C ILE A 27 -0.86 3.90 0.67
N VAL A 28 0.08 3.94 1.63
CA VAL A 28 0.51 2.74 2.35
C VAL A 28 -0.63 2.18 3.20
N GLU A 29 -1.39 3.01 3.90
CA GLU A 29 -2.55 2.57 4.69
C GLU A 29 -3.60 1.88 3.82
N LEU A 30 -3.97 2.49 2.69
CA LEU A 30 -4.94 1.90 1.76
C LEU A 30 -4.42 0.62 1.11
N ALA A 31 -3.13 0.59 0.73
CA ALA A 31 -2.51 -0.60 0.15
C ALA A 31 -2.46 -1.75 1.16
N ASN A 32 -2.12 -1.46 2.42
CA ASN A 32 -2.12 -2.47 3.48
C ASN A 32 -3.52 -3.03 3.76
N LEU A 33 -4.57 -2.20 3.74
CA LEU A 33 -5.94 -2.67 3.90
C LEU A 33 -6.36 -3.62 2.76
N ARG A 34 -6.10 -3.23 1.51
CA ARG A 34 -6.39 -4.07 0.34
C ARG A 34 -5.58 -5.36 0.34
N LEU A 35 -4.33 -5.27 0.76
CA LEU A 35 -3.49 -6.46 0.86
C LEU A 35 -4.01 -7.40 1.95
N LEU A 36 -4.40 -6.86 3.11
CA LEU A 36 -4.99 -7.66 4.17
C LEU A 36 -6.26 -8.38 3.70
N GLU A 37 -7.12 -7.72 2.91
CA GLU A 37 -8.28 -8.35 2.27
C GLU A 37 -7.87 -9.48 1.32
N LEU A 38 -6.83 -9.26 0.50
CA LEU A 38 -6.33 -10.26 -0.43
C LEU A 38 -5.71 -11.45 0.31
N VAL A 39 -4.89 -11.20 1.32
CA VAL A 39 -4.24 -12.25 2.10
C VAL A 39 -5.27 -13.02 2.93
N ALA A 40 -6.28 -12.37 3.51
CA ALA A 40 -7.37 -13.05 4.21
C ALA A 40 -8.13 -14.05 3.34
N ASN A 41 -8.10 -13.90 2.00
CA ASN A 41 -8.67 -14.86 1.06
C ASN A 41 -7.71 -16.00 0.66
N LEU A 42 -6.42 -15.89 0.99
CA LEU A 42 -5.37 -16.86 0.65
C LEU A 42 -4.89 -17.69 1.84
N VAL A 43 -5.14 -17.22 3.06
CA VAL A 43 -4.71 -17.85 4.31
C VAL A 43 -5.92 -18.31 5.14
N ASP A 44 -5.73 -19.29 6.02
CA ASP A 44 -6.80 -19.74 6.91
C ASP A 44 -7.16 -18.68 7.97
N GLU A 45 -8.30 -18.84 8.64
CA GLU A 45 -8.81 -17.86 9.62
C GLU A 45 -7.82 -17.55 10.76
N GLN A 46 -6.95 -18.50 11.11
CA GLN A 46 -5.98 -18.32 12.18
C GLN A 46 -4.82 -17.45 11.71
N GLN A 47 -4.30 -17.71 10.51
CA GLN A 47 -3.27 -16.89 9.87
C GLN A 47 -3.77 -15.47 9.55
N ALA A 48 -5.04 -15.34 9.13
CA ALA A 48 -5.66 -14.05 8.87
C ALA A 48 -5.77 -13.20 10.15
N ALA A 49 -6.12 -13.83 11.27
CA ALA A 49 -6.20 -13.15 12.57
C ALA A 49 -4.83 -12.69 13.09
N GLU A 50 -3.78 -13.47 12.86
CA GLU A 50 -2.39 -13.09 13.19
C GLU A 50 -1.92 -11.91 12.33
N LEU A 51 -2.23 -11.91 11.04
CA LEU A 51 -1.94 -10.80 10.12
C LEU A 51 -2.68 -9.52 10.49
N GLN A 52 -3.95 -9.60 10.89
CA GLN A 52 -4.71 -8.46 11.38
C GLN A 52 -4.09 -7.81 12.62
N GLN A 53 -3.45 -8.61 13.50
CA GLN A 53 -2.75 -8.10 14.67
C GLN A 53 -1.38 -7.51 14.32
N LEU A 54 -0.77 -7.96 13.23
CA LEU A 54 0.50 -7.46 12.67
C LEU A 54 0.34 -6.18 11.83
N VAL A 55 -0.86 -5.61 11.72
CA VAL A 55 -1.09 -4.28 11.09
C VAL A 55 -0.50 -3.17 11.96
N ARG A 56 0.82 -3.18 12.08
CA ARG A 56 1.67 -2.01 12.27
C ARG A 56 2.44 -1.83 10.97
N LEU A 57 2.48 -0.59 10.50
CA LEU A 57 3.00 -0.16 9.20
C LEU A 57 4.36 -0.76 8.76
N GLU A 58 5.21 -1.19 9.69
CA GLU A 58 6.53 -1.77 9.39
C GLU A 58 6.55 -3.31 9.27
N ASP A 59 5.63 -4.04 9.90
CA ASP A 59 5.75 -5.49 10.06
C ASP A 59 5.19 -6.27 8.86
N ILE A 60 4.19 -5.73 8.16
CA ILE A 60 3.58 -6.37 6.98
C ILE A 60 4.55 -6.37 5.79
N SER A 61 5.16 -5.24 5.46
CA SER A 61 6.12 -5.16 4.34
C SER A 61 7.29 -6.11 4.55
N LYS A 62 7.81 -6.19 5.78
CA LYS A 62 8.91 -7.10 6.13
C LYS A 62 8.49 -8.56 6.09
N TRP A 63 7.31 -8.90 6.60
CA TRP A 63 6.79 -10.26 6.53
C TRP A 63 6.60 -10.72 5.07
N ILE A 64 6.11 -9.84 4.19
CA ILE A 64 5.93 -10.13 2.77
C ILE A 64 7.27 -10.42 2.08
N ASP A 65 8.25 -9.54 2.29
CA ASP A 65 9.59 -9.69 1.73
C ASP A 65 10.27 -10.99 2.21
N GLU A 66 10.02 -11.39 3.46
CA GLU A 66 10.59 -12.58 4.07
C GLU A 66 9.84 -13.88 3.72
N ASN A 67 8.54 -13.83 3.38
CA ASN A 67 7.70 -15.03 3.33
C ASN A 67 7.11 -15.36 1.94
N THR A 68 6.98 -14.43 0.98
CA THR A 68 6.44 -14.80 -0.35
C THR A 68 6.65 -13.75 -1.46
N PRO A 69 7.42 -14.05 -2.53
CA PRO A 69 7.61 -13.17 -3.68
C PRO A 69 6.30 -12.79 -4.41
N GLU A 70 5.32 -13.68 -4.41
CA GLU A 70 4.00 -13.45 -4.99
C GLU A 70 3.22 -12.33 -4.29
N ILE A 71 3.38 -12.21 -2.96
CA ILE A 71 2.70 -11.18 -2.17
C ILE A 71 3.39 -9.81 -2.36
N ALA A 72 4.72 -9.78 -2.51
CA ALA A 72 5.44 -8.53 -2.83
C ALA A 72 4.98 -7.94 -4.16
N ASN A 73 4.83 -8.78 -5.19
CA ASN A 73 4.29 -8.36 -6.48
C ASN A 73 2.83 -7.90 -6.39
N ALA A 74 2.01 -8.55 -5.54
CA ALA A 74 0.63 -8.15 -5.29
C ALA A 74 0.55 -6.79 -4.58
N TYR A 75 1.42 -6.54 -3.59
CA TYR A 75 1.50 -5.24 -2.91
C TYR A 75 1.86 -4.12 -3.88
N ASP A 76 2.86 -4.33 -4.75
CA ASP A 76 3.24 -3.37 -5.79
C ASP A 76 2.09 -3.07 -6.76
N ALA A 77 1.28 -4.07 -7.12
CA ALA A 77 0.09 -3.88 -7.95
C ALA A 77 -1.02 -3.08 -7.22
N ILE A 78 -1.27 -3.42 -5.95
CA ILE A 78 -2.26 -2.72 -5.12
C ILE A 78 -1.88 -1.24 -4.93
N VAL A 79 -0.61 -0.94 -4.69
CA VAL A 79 -0.12 0.44 -4.57
C VAL A 79 -0.41 1.24 -5.85
N ARG A 80 -0.21 0.64 -7.03
CA ARG A 80 -0.54 1.29 -8.31
C ARG A 80 -2.03 1.55 -8.45
N ASP A 81 -2.88 0.59 -8.06
CA ASP A 81 -4.34 0.77 -8.11
C ASP A 81 -4.80 1.91 -7.18
N VAL A 82 -4.23 1.99 -5.97
CA VAL A 82 -4.52 3.08 -5.02
C VAL A 82 -4.12 4.45 -5.61
N ILE A 83 -2.97 4.53 -6.28
CA ILE A 83 -2.53 5.76 -6.95
C ILE A 83 -3.53 6.18 -8.03
N VAL A 84 -3.98 5.25 -8.87
CA VAL A 84 -4.98 5.51 -9.92
C VAL A 84 -6.30 6.02 -9.34
N GLU A 85 -6.75 5.44 -8.23
CA GLU A 85 -7.98 5.89 -7.55
C GLU A 85 -7.84 7.29 -6.98
N LEU A 86 -6.72 7.61 -6.34
CA LEU A 86 -6.45 8.95 -5.81
C LEU A 86 -6.40 10.00 -6.94
N GLN A 87 -5.86 9.63 -8.11
CA GLN A 87 -5.90 10.50 -9.30
C GLN A 87 -7.33 10.75 -9.78
N ALA A 88 -8.17 9.72 -9.78
CA ALA A 88 -9.57 9.83 -10.21
C ALA A 88 -10.38 10.76 -9.29
N VAL A 89 -10.12 10.75 -7.98
CA VAL A 89 -10.77 11.65 -7.01
C VAL A 89 -10.34 13.11 -7.21
N LYS A 90 -9.11 13.39 -7.62
CA LYS A 90 -8.61 14.76 -7.89
C LYS A 90 -9.23 15.43 -9.13
N LEU A 91 -9.82 14.66 -10.04
CA LEU A 91 -10.40 15.15 -11.31
C LEU A 91 -11.95 15.29 -11.28
N GLY A 92 -12.58 14.97 -10.14
CA GLY A 92 -14.03 15.02 -9.92
C GLY A 92 -14.51 16.26 -9.17
#